data_AF-G0N889-F1
#
_entry.id   AF-G0N889-F1
#
_cell.length_a   1.000
_cell.length_b   1.000
_cell.length_c   1.000
_cell.angle_alpha   90.00
_cell.angle_beta   90.00
_cell.angle_gamma   90.00
#
_symmetry.space_group_name_H-M   'P 1'
#
loop_
_entity.id
_entity.type
_entity.pdbx_description
1 polymer ?
#
loop_
_entity_poly.entity_id
_entity_poly.type
_entity_poly.pdbx_seq_one_letter_code
_entity_poly.pdbx_strand_id
1 'polypeptide(L)'
;MIMAMKNKLLKNKNFDQLLIHNKRDRNPVKKLRAILRPFKSPTDFRWAEFSYPDSDKKLLVSVYLHIVWFKGPCYEPDEGEKRLVKLFENELDYQDYDEGDVIDIDESNEPDVNDPSDVEDDEQATDEEDTSSEDEDED
;
A
#
# COMPACT_ATOMS: atom_id res chain seq x y z
N MET A 1 -1.76 -10.09 -10.19
CA MET A 1 -0.38 -10.46 -10.65
C MET A 1 0.29 -11.45 -9.71
N ILE A 2 0.56 -11.11 -8.44
CA ILE A 2 1.30 -11.99 -7.50
C ILE A 2 0.68 -13.38 -7.35
N MET A 3 -0.64 -13.49 -7.17
CA MET A 3 -1.30 -14.78 -7.00
C MET A 3 -1.17 -15.71 -8.22
N ALA A 4 -1.24 -15.13 -9.42
CA ALA A 4 -1.04 -15.89 -10.66
C ALA A 4 0.41 -16.41 -10.79
N MET A 5 1.39 -15.59 -10.40
CA MET A 5 2.80 -16.01 -10.35
C MET A 5 3.04 -17.09 -9.31
N LYS A 6 2.53 -16.89 -8.09
CA LYS A 6 2.56 -17.89 -7.02
C LYS A 6 2.06 -19.26 -7.50
N ASN A 7 0.92 -19.31 -8.19
CA ASN A 7 0.38 -20.58 -8.70
C ASN A 7 1.24 -21.22 -9.80
N LYS A 8 1.98 -20.42 -10.59
CA LYS A 8 2.94 -20.96 -11.56
C LYS A 8 4.20 -21.49 -10.87
N LEU A 9 4.73 -20.75 -9.90
CA LEU A 9 5.96 -21.11 -9.18
C LEU A 9 5.78 -22.36 -8.32
N LEU A 10 4.61 -22.56 -7.70
CA LEU A 10 4.31 -23.78 -6.95
C LEU A 10 4.33 -25.08 -7.80
N LYS A 11 4.27 -24.97 -9.13
CA LYS A 11 4.41 -26.14 -10.01
C LYS A 11 5.87 -26.57 -10.20
N ASN A 12 6.83 -25.72 -9.82
CA ASN A 12 8.25 -26.00 -9.97
C ASN A 12 8.89 -26.34 -8.62
N LYS A 13 9.05 -27.65 -8.33
CA LYS A 13 9.65 -28.13 -7.07
C LYS A 13 11.14 -27.82 -6.91
N ASN A 14 11.80 -27.40 -8.00
CA ASN A 14 13.22 -27.03 -8.03
C ASN A 14 13.41 -25.53 -8.20
N PHE A 15 12.37 -24.74 -7.88
CA PHE A 15 12.46 -23.29 -7.96
C PHE A 15 13.47 -22.77 -6.93
N ASP A 16 14.44 -22.02 -7.42
CA ASP A 16 15.42 -21.29 -6.61
C ASP A 16 14.79 -19.95 -6.17
N GLN A 17 14.73 -18.96 -7.06
CA GLN A 17 14.12 -17.67 -6.74
C GLN A 17 13.74 -16.83 -7.96
N LEU A 18 13.01 -15.74 -7.71
CA LEU A 18 12.63 -14.73 -8.71
C LEU A 18 12.49 -13.36 -8.05
N LEU A 19 13.22 -12.37 -8.58
CA LEU A 19 13.08 -10.97 -8.21
C LEU A 19 12.42 -10.21 -9.36
N ILE A 20 11.34 -9.49 -9.06
CA ILE A 20 10.61 -8.68 -10.03
C ILE A 20 10.73 -7.22 -9.63
N HIS A 21 11.49 -6.47 -10.42
CA HIS A 21 11.63 -5.02 -10.27
C HIS A 21 10.55 -4.33 -11.09
N ASN A 22 9.65 -3.60 -10.44
CA ASN A 22 8.69 -2.76 -11.12
C ASN A 22 9.21 -1.33 -11.21
N LYS A 23 9.88 -0.99 -12.32
CA LYS A 23 10.47 0.35 -12.55
C LYS A 23 9.42 1.47 -12.73
N ARG A 24 8.12 1.17 -12.65
CA ARG A 24 7.05 2.15 -12.75
C ARG A 24 6.28 2.14 -11.44
N ASP A 25 5.91 3.32 -10.95
CA ASP A 25 5.10 3.57 -9.73
C ASP A 25 3.70 2.92 -9.74
N ARG A 26 3.41 2.10 -10.75
CA ARG A 26 2.18 1.36 -10.95
C ARG A 26 2.00 0.18 -10.00
N ASN A 27 2.98 -0.16 -9.17
CA ASN A 27 2.80 -1.18 -8.13
C ASN A 27 2.56 -0.53 -6.77
N PRO A 28 1.31 -0.37 -6.34
CA PRO A 28 1.05 0.05 -4.98
C PRO A 28 1.45 -1.07 -4.04
N VAL A 29 2.66 -0.97 -3.51
CA VAL A 29 3.28 -1.84 -2.48
C VAL A 29 2.25 -2.18 -1.41
N LYS A 30 1.49 -1.18 -0.96
CA LYS A 30 0.39 -1.32 0.01
C LYS A 30 -0.67 -2.34 -0.44
N LYS A 31 -1.14 -2.29 -1.68
CA LYS A 31 -2.13 -3.27 -2.19
C LYS A 31 -1.55 -4.68 -2.27
N LEU A 32 -0.29 -4.83 -2.70
CA LEU A 32 0.36 -6.13 -2.73
C LEU A 32 0.57 -6.72 -1.33
N ARG A 33 1.00 -5.90 -0.38
CA ARG A 33 1.12 -6.29 1.03
C ARG A 33 -0.24 -6.67 1.63
N ALA A 34 -1.29 -5.93 1.31
CA ALA A 34 -2.65 -6.25 1.74
C ALA A 34 -3.12 -7.62 1.21
N ILE A 35 -2.83 -7.93 -0.07
CA ILE A 35 -3.13 -9.24 -0.67
C ILE A 35 -2.37 -10.38 0.04
N LEU A 36 -1.14 -10.13 0.49
CA LEU A 36 -0.30 -11.12 1.17
C LEU A 36 -0.55 -11.23 2.67
N ARG A 37 -1.28 -10.28 3.27
CA ARG A 37 -1.56 -10.22 4.72
C ARG A 37 -2.15 -11.52 5.30
N PRO A 38 -3.06 -12.25 4.63
CA PRO A 38 -3.61 -13.49 5.17
C PRO A 38 -2.62 -14.66 5.22
N PHE A 39 -1.48 -14.54 4.52
CA PHE A 39 -0.53 -15.64 4.31
C PHE A 39 0.78 -15.42 5.04
N LYS A 40 0.83 -14.51 6.01
CA LYS A 40 2.06 -14.16 6.72
C LYS A 40 2.68 -15.38 7.42
N SER A 41 4.00 -15.48 7.32
CA SER A 41 4.77 -16.47 8.06
C SER A 41 4.60 -16.24 9.56
N PRO A 42 4.44 -17.30 10.36
CA PRO A 42 4.45 -17.20 11.82
C PRO A 42 5.86 -16.91 12.36
N THR A 43 6.90 -17.23 11.60
CA THR A 43 8.31 -17.05 12.00
C THR A 43 8.90 -15.72 11.52
N ASP A 44 8.44 -15.20 10.38
CA ASP A 44 8.92 -13.92 9.85
C ASP A 44 7.81 -13.18 9.08
N PHE A 45 7.14 -12.24 9.75
CA PHE A 45 6.04 -11.46 9.20
C PHE A 45 6.39 -10.65 7.93
N ARG A 46 7.67 -10.59 7.52
CA ARG A 46 8.08 -9.97 6.26
C ARG A 46 7.77 -10.87 5.05
N TRP A 47 7.62 -12.16 5.29
CA TRP A 47 7.32 -13.16 4.27
C TRP A 47 5.87 -13.63 4.37
N ALA A 48 5.28 -13.86 3.20
CA ALA A 48 4.12 -14.71 3.06
C ALA A 48 4.57 -16.12 2.67
N GLU A 49 3.96 -17.13 3.26
CA GLU A 49 4.29 -18.54 3.03
C GLU A 49 3.18 -19.24 2.25
N PHE A 50 3.58 -20.03 1.27
CA PHE A 50 2.69 -20.92 0.54
C PHE A 50 3.30 -22.31 0.47
N SER A 51 2.59 -23.31 0.99
CA SER A 51 3.05 -24.70 0.93
C SER A 51 3.04 -25.22 -0.50
N TYR A 52 4.07 -25.99 -0.85
CA TYR A 52 4.04 -26.77 -2.09
C TYR A 52 3.05 -27.93 -1.97
N PRO A 53 2.38 -28.31 -3.07
CA PRO A 53 1.63 -29.55 -3.08
C PRO A 53 2.59 -30.73 -2.87
N ASP A 54 2.20 -31.64 -2.00
CA ASP A 54 2.90 -32.90 -1.73
C ASP A 54 4.32 -32.74 -1.14
N SER A 55 4.57 -31.66 -0.40
CA SER A 55 5.85 -31.45 0.27
C SER A 55 5.73 -30.52 1.46
N ASP A 56 6.59 -30.71 2.47
CA ASP A 56 6.76 -29.78 3.59
C ASP A 56 7.49 -28.48 3.20
N LYS A 57 7.94 -28.40 1.95
CA LYS A 57 8.62 -27.25 1.38
C LYS A 57 7.65 -26.08 1.17
N LYS A 58 8.20 -24.86 1.25
CA LYS A 58 7.43 -23.61 1.16
C LYS A 58 7.98 -22.69 0.08
N LEU A 59 7.09 -21.95 -0.54
CA LEU A 59 7.39 -20.77 -1.35
C LEU A 59 7.22 -19.55 -0.46
N LEU A 60 8.27 -18.74 -0.33
CA LEU A 60 8.23 -17.49 0.41
C LEU A 60 8.07 -16.32 -0.55
N VAL A 61 7.23 -15.36 -0.20
CA VAL A 61 7.00 -14.15 -1.00
C VAL A 61 7.12 -12.91 -0.13
N SER A 62 7.96 -11.96 -0.51
CA SER A 62 8.06 -10.65 0.13
C SER A 62 7.89 -9.53 -0.89
N VAL A 63 7.37 -8.39 -0.41
CA VAL A 63 7.15 -7.19 -1.22
C VAL A 63 7.77 -6.00 -0.51
N TYR A 64 8.73 -5.40 -1.18
CA TYR A 64 9.56 -4.34 -0.65
C TYR A 64 9.77 -3.27 -1.70
N LEU A 65 9.36 -2.03 -1.39
CA LEU A 65 9.38 -0.94 -2.36
C LEU A 65 8.83 -1.43 -3.71
N HIS A 66 9.61 -1.28 -4.76
CA HIS A 66 9.28 -1.69 -6.12
C HIS A 66 9.68 -3.14 -6.46
N ILE A 67 10.11 -3.94 -5.49
CA ILE A 67 10.60 -5.31 -5.67
C ILE A 67 9.61 -6.32 -5.07
N VAL A 68 9.25 -7.31 -5.88
CA VAL A 68 8.60 -8.54 -5.40
C VAL A 68 9.61 -9.66 -5.44
N TRP A 69 9.88 -10.29 -4.31
CA TRP A 69 10.85 -11.37 -4.18
C TRP A 69 10.14 -12.67 -3.85
N PHE A 70 10.35 -13.69 -4.69
CA PHE A 70 9.93 -15.06 -4.45
C PHE A 70 11.15 -15.91 -4.15
N LYS A 71 11.11 -16.68 -3.07
CA LYS A 71 12.11 -17.69 -2.71
C LYS A 71 11.47 -19.05 -2.71
N GLY A 72 12.08 -19.97 -3.42
CA GLY A 72 11.65 -21.33 -3.57
C GLY A 72 12.37 -22.31 -2.64
N PRO A 73 12.05 -23.60 -2.77
CA PRO A 73 12.58 -24.66 -1.94
C PRO A 73 14.07 -24.97 -2.15
N CYS A 74 14.64 -24.55 -3.27
CA CYS A 74 16.05 -24.76 -3.59
C CYS A 74 16.86 -23.48 -3.39
N TYR A 75 16.26 -22.46 -2.77
CA TYR A 75 16.93 -21.20 -2.51
C TYR A 75 18.07 -21.37 -1.53
N GLU A 76 19.28 -21.00 -1.97
CA GLU A 76 20.47 -20.91 -1.14
C GLU A 76 21.02 -19.48 -1.20
N PRO A 77 21.08 -18.75 -0.08
CA PRO A 77 21.50 -17.35 -0.08
C PRO A 77 22.98 -17.21 -0.42
N ASP A 78 23.29 -16.51 -1.51
CA ASP A 78 24.65 -16.13 -1.87
C ASP A 78 25.10 -14.81 -1.19
N GLU A 79 26.38 -14.47 -1.32
CA GLU A 79 26.98 -13.31 -0.67
C GLU A 79 26.50 -11.96 -1.24
N GLY A 80 26.15 -11.90 -2.52
CA GLY A 80 25.56 -10.71 -3.15
C GLY A 80 24.14 -10.46 -2.65
N GLU A 81 23.37 -11.51 -2.44
CA GLU A 81 22.00 -11.42 -1.95
C GLU A 81 21.88 -11.12 -0.47
N LYS A 82 22.87 -11.48 0.35
CA LYS A 82 22.93 -11.03 1.75
C LYS A 82 22.84 -9.50 1.85
N ARG A 83 23.30 -8.76 0.84
CA ARG A 83 23.15 -7.30 0.79
C ARG A 83 21.71 -6.87 0.50
N LEU A 84 21.02 -7.57 -0.40
CA LEU A 84 19.60 -7.33 -0.67
C LEU A 84 18.74 -7.70 0.53
N VAL A 85 19.02 -8.82 1.20
CA VAL A 85 18.36 -9.18 2.46
C VAL A 85 18.51 -8.04 3.46
N LYS A 86 19.74 -7.56 3.71
CA LYS A 86 19.98 -6.43 4.64
C LYS A 86 19.19 -5.17 4.31
N LEU A 87 19.03 -4.84 3.02
CA LEU A 87 18.16 -3.71 2.61
C LEU A 87 16.71 -3.97 3.04
N PHE A 88 16.17 -5.15 2.72
CA PHE A 88 14.83 -5.56 3.12
C PHE A 88 14.64 -5.59 4.65
N GLU A 89 15.68 -5.91 5.43
CA GLU A 89 15.61 -5.93 6.89
C GLU A 89 15.62 -4.53 7.50
N ASN A 90 16.48 -3.64 6.99
CA ASN A 90 16.73 -2.33 7.61
C ASN A 90 15.66 -1.26 7.29
N GLU A 91 15.01 -1.32 6.13
CA GLU A 91 14.09 -0.24 5.70
C GLU A 91 12.63 -0.47 6.16
N LEU A 92 12.31 -1.61 6.78
CA LEU A 92 10.98 -1.87 7.35
C LEU A 92 10.75 -1.20 8.71
N ASP A 93 11.79 -0.64 9.33
CA ASP A 93 11.69 0.10 10.60
C ASP A 93 11.08 1.51 10.43
N TYR A 94 10.88 1.96 9.18
CA TYR A 94 10.50 3.35 8.87
C TYR A 94 9.09 3.55 8.32
N GLN A 95 8.24 2.52 8.21
CA GLN A 95 6.94 2.63 7.52
C GLN A 95 5.71 2.15 8.31
N ASP A 96 5.78 2.14 9.64
CA ASP A 96 4.61 1.88 10.51
C ASP A 96 4.19 3.12 11.34
N TYR A 97 4.68 4.31 10.96
CA TYR A 97 4.08 5.56 11.44
C TYR A 97 2.74 5.74 10.70
N ASP A 98 1.70 5.27 11.36
CA ASP A 98 0.30 5.59 11.10
C ASP A 98 0.10 7.09 11.38
N GLU A 99 0.37 7.93 10.39
CA GLU A 99 -0.03 9.33 10.41
C GLU A 99 -1.55 9.37 10.14
N GLY A 100 -2.33 9.10 11.18
CA GLY A 100 -3.76 8.89 11.01
C GLY A 100 -4.57 8.57 12.25
N ASP A 101 -4.23 9.14 13.41
CA ASP A 101 -5.21 9.34 14.49
C ASP A 101 -4.84 10.60 15.30
N VAL A 102 -5.02 11.76 14.65
CA VAL A 102 -5.32 12.97 15.40
C VAL A 102 -6.73 12.79 15.96
N ILE A 103 -6.81 12.25 17.16
CA ILE A 103 -8.01 12.39 17.97
C ILE A 103 -8.08 13.89 18.25
N ASP A 104 -8.90 14.62 17.49
CA ASP A 104 -9.33 15.95 17.86
C ASP A 104 -10.01 15.80 19.23
N ILE A 105 -9.26 16.09 20.29
CA ILE A 105 -9.84 16.38 21.59
C ILE A 105 -10.52 17.73 21.37
N ASP A 106 -11.78 17.67 20.96
CA ASP A 106 -12.70 18.79 21.01
C ASP A 106 -12.89 19.15 22.49
N GLU A 107 -11.94 19.95 23.00
CA GLU A 107 -12.04 20.66 24.26
C GLU A 107 -12.94 21.89 24.04
N SER A 108 -14.17 21.66 23.57
CA SER A 108 -15.24 22.67 23.57
C SER A 108 -15.85 22.76 24.97
N ASN A 109 -15.04 23.34 25.85
CA ASN A 109 -15.48 23.94 27.09
C ASN A 109 -16.04 25.34 26.72
N GLU A 110 -17.32 25.42 26.34
CA GLU A 110 -17.96 26.72 26.13
C GLU A 110 -18.70 27.19 27.40
N PRO A 111 -18.39 28.40 27.91
CA PRO A 111 -19.13 28.99 29.02
C PRO A 111 -20.48 29.55 28.57
N ASP A 112 -21.50 29.19 29.35
CA ASP A 112 -22.84 29.78 29.33
C ASP A 112 -22.78 31.28 29.71
N VAL A 113 -23.01 32.16 28.74
CA VAL A 113 -23.39 33.57 28.98
C VAL A 113 -24.48 34.01 28.00
N ASN A 114 -25.68 34.20 28.57
CA ASN A 114 -26.77 35.02 28.06
C ASN A 114 -26.31 36.35 27.43
N ASP A 115 -26.90 36.76 26.31
CA ASP A 115 -27.85 37.90 26.25
C ASP A 115 -28.43 38.09 24.82
N PRO A 116 -29.76 38.23 24.63
CA PRO A 116 -30.40 38.49 23.34
C PRO A 116 -30.78 39.97 23.16
N SER A 117 -30.35 40.59 22.07
CA SER A 117 -31.02 41.73 21.40
C SER A 117 -30.30 42.05 20.08
N ASP A 118 -30.99 41.96 18.93
CA ASP A 118 -31.67 43.09 18.24
C ASP A 118 -30.61 43.96 17.49
N VAL A 119 -30.62 44.23 16.18
CA VAL A 119 -31.70 44.48 15.21
C VAL A 119 -31.09 44.47 13.78
N GLU A 120 -31.90 44.08 12.79
CA GLU A 120 -32.07 44.58 11.39
C GLU A 120 -30.90 44.62 10.38
N ASP A 121 -30.96 43.88 9.25
CA ASP A 121 -31.74 44.08 8.01
C ASP A 121 -31.04 45.05 7.04
N ASP A 122 -30.53 44.53 5.91
CA ASP A 122 -30.58 45.22 4.59
C ASP A 122 -30.16 44.28 3.45
N GLU A 123 -31.19 43.88 2.71
CA GLU A 123 -31.36 43.55 1.30
C GLU A 123 -30.22 43.61 0.25
N GLN A 124 -30.41 42.73 -0.76
CA GLN A 124 -30.10 42.86 -2.21
C GLN A 124 -28.62 42.70 -2.65
N ALA A 125 -28.27 42.12 -3.80
CA ALA A 125 -29.01 41.80 -5.01
C ALA A 125 -28.42 40.57 -5.74
N THR A 126 -29.30 39.89 -6.47
CA THR A 126 -29.03 38.93 -7.54
C THR A 126 -28.57 39.63 -8.82
N ASP A 127 -27.65 39.02 -9.57
CA ASP A 127 -27.59 38.95 -11.05
C ASP A 127 -26.41 38.02 -11.37
N GLU A 128 -26.63 36.81 -11.87
CA GLU A 128 -26.76 36.48 -13.31
C GLU A 128 -25.66 37.13 -14.16
N GLU A 129 -24.85 36.30 -14.85
CA GLU A 129 -24.63 36.40 -16.30
C GLU A 129 -23.85 35.16 -16.79
N ASP A 130 -24.58 34.36 -17.56
CA ASP A 130 -24.16 33.41 -18.57
C ASP A 130 -23.25 34.06 -19.63
N THR A 131 -22.17 33.39 -20.04
CA THR A 131 -21.65 33.39 -21.43
C THR A 131 -20.95 32.03 -21.62
N SER A 132 -21.59 31.01 -22.19
CA SER A 132 -21.90 30.73 -23.59
C SER A 132 -20.72 30.79 -24.56
N SER A 133 -20.57 29.67 -25.30
CA SER A 133 -20.02 29.49 -26.66
C SER A 133 -18.52 29.77 -26.89
N GLU A 134 -17.79 29.12 -27.81
CA GLU A 134 -18.16 28.41 -29.03
C GLU A 134 -17.04 27.42 -29.43
N ASP A 135 -17.47 26.30 -30.03
CA ASP A 135 -16.71 25.44 -30.94
C ASP A 135 -16.19 26.20 -32.17
N GLU A 136 -15.20 25.63 -32.87
CA GLU A 136 -14.94 25.62 -34.33
C GLU A 136 -13.48 25.16 -34.55
N ASP A 137 -13.28 23.90 -35.00
CA ASP A 137 -13.08 23.48 -36.41
C ASP A 137 -11.60 23.60 -36.85
N GLU A 138 -10.87 22.50 -37.04
CA GLU A 138 -10.81 21.56 -38.19
C GLU A 138 -9.61 21.86 -39.12
N ASP A 139 -8.92 20.75 -39.46
CA ASP A 139 -7.91 20.48 -40.50
C ASP A 139 -6.54 21.22 -40.55
#